data_AF-A0A7V5G4P4-F1
#
_entry.id   AF-A0A7V5G4P4-F1
#
_cell.length_a   1.000
_cell.length_b   1.000
_cell.length_c   1.000
_cell.angle_alpha   90.00
_cell.angle_beta   90.00
_cell.angle_gamma   90.00
#
_symmetry.space_group_name_H-M   'P 1'
#
loop_
_entity.id
_entity.type
_entity.pdbx_description
1 polymer ?
#
loop_
_entity_poly.entity_id
_entity_poly.type
_entity_poly.pdbx_seq_one_letter_code
_entity_poly.pdbx_strand_id
1 'polypeptide(L)'
;ADALDATREAGALGLKVKDYIYDALFPYMRLIKKYSTLVKTIVILAPLIGLLGTVMGMIETFDALTSGSMFSQGASISGGISKALFTTELGLVVAVPGLILGKILDKKEDRFALEFEQIADTLSAKEDRHEI
;
A
#
# COMPACT_ATOMS: atom_id res chain seq x y z
N ALA A 1 -21.61 6.81 -28.17
CA ALA A 1 -20.87 7.55 -29.22
C ALA A 1 -19.38 7.28 -29.09
N ASP A 2 -18.78 7.48 -27.91
CA ASP A 2 -17.33 7.30 -27.69
C ASP A 2 -16.75 5.90 -27.97
N ALA A 3 -17.48 4.82 -27.66
CA ALA A 3 -16.95 3.46 -27.85
C ALA A 3 -16.88 3.03 -29.33
N LEU A 4 -17.71 3.61 -30.20
CA LEU A 4 -17.76 3.30 -31.63
C LEU A 4 -16.81 4.18 -32.46
N ASP A 5 -16.55 5.41 -32.01
CA ASP A 5 -15.53 6.27 -32.63
C ASP A 5 -14.11 5.78 -32.32
N ALA A 6 -13.87 5.28 -31.11
CA ALA A 6 -12.58 4.67 -30.75
C ALA A 6 -12.25 3.44 -31.62
N THR A 7 -13.24 2.62 -31.98
CA THR A 7 -13.05 1.48 -32.90
C THR A 7 -12.78 1.90 -34.35
N ARG A 8 -13.22 3.11 -34.74
CA ARG A 8 -13.10 3.61 -36.11
C ARG A 8 -11.78 4.36 -36.35
N GLU A 9 -11.22 5.00 -35.31
CA GLU A 9 -9.87 5.55 -35.33
C GLU A 9 -8.78 4.46 -35.30
N ALA A 10 -9.02 3.35 -34.58
CA ALA A 10 -8.08 2.22 -34.53
C ALA A 10 -7.84 1.59 -35.93
N GLY A 11 -8.88 1.50 -36.77
CA GLY A 11 -8.77 0.98 -38.13
C GLY A 11 -7.99 1.87 -39.11
N ALA A 12 -7.73 3.15 -38.77
CA ALA A 12 -7.08 4.10 -39.68
C ALA A 12 -5.55 4.22 -39.47
N LEU A 13 -5.00 3.63 -38.40
CA LEU A 13 -3.62 3.88 -37.95
C LEU A 13 -2.65 2.70 -38.10
N GLY A 14 -3.09 1.50 -38.48
CA GLY A 14 -2.22 0.32 -38.50
C GLY A 14 -1.62 -0.02 -37.13
N LEU A 15 -2.26 0.45 -36.05
CA LEU A 15 -1.87 0.19 -34.67
C LEU A 15 -2.28 -1.23 -34.30
N LYS A 16 -1.37 -1.96 -33.67
CA LYS A 16 -1.63 -3.33 -33.25
C LYS A 16 -2.71 -3.29 -32.16
N VAL A 17 -3.73 -4.15 -32.28
CA VAL A 17 -4.80 -4.31 -31.27
C VAL A 17 -4.25 -4.42 -29.84
N LYS A 18 -3.07 -5.01 -29.72
CA LYS A 18 -2.25 -5.03 -28.50
C LYS A 18 -2.14 -3.65 -27.85
N ASP A 19 -1.67 -2.63 -28.56
CA ASP A 19 -1.39 -1.30 -28.01
C ASP A 19 -2.65 -0.62 -27.44
N TYR A 20 -3.79 -0.76 -28.13
CA TYR A 20 -5.08 -0.25 -27.66
C TYR A 20 -5.55 -0.94 -26.37
N ILE A 21 -5.37 -2.26 -26.28
CA ILE A 21 -5.71 -3.03 -25.07
C ILE A 21 -4.83 -2.59 -23.90
N TYR A 22 -3.52 -2.38 -24.11
CA TYR A 22 -2.64 -1.89 -23.04
C TYR A 22 -3.03 -0.49 -22.58
N ASP A 23 -3.34 0.43 -23.50
CA ASP A 23 -3.80 1.78 -23.14
C ASP A 23 -5.11 1.74 -22.33
N ALA A 24 -6.03 0.83 -22.67
CA ALA A 24 -7.27 0.65 -21.92
C ALA A 24 -7.05 0.01 -20.53
N LEU A 25 -6.07 -0.88 -20.38
CA LEU A 25 -5.75 -1.57 -19.12
C LEU A 25 -4.86 -0.73 -18.18
N PHE A 26 -4.07 0.18 -18.73
CA PHE A 26 -3.09 1.00 -17.99
C PHE A 26 -3.69 1.76 -16.79
N PRO A 27 -4.88 2.41 -16.89
CA PRO A 27 -5.51 3.07 -15.75
C PRO A 27 -5.83 2.12 -14.60
N TYR A 28 -6.26 0.89 -14.90
CA TYR A 28 -6.62 -0.11 -13.89
C TYR A 28 -5.38 -0.65 -13.17
N MET A 29 -4.32 -0.99 -13.91
CA MET A 29 -3.05 -1.42 -13.32
C MET A 29 -2.47 -0.34 -12.39
N ARG A 30 -2.56 0.93 -12.81
CA ARG A 30 -2.11 2.08 -12.02
C ARG A 30 -2.93 2.25 -10.74
N LEU A 31 -4.24 2.00 -10.80
CA LEU A 31 -5.12 2.10 -9.65
C LEU A 31 -4.81 1.05 -8.60
N ILE A 32 -4.63 -0.22 -9.02
CA ILE A 32 -4.25 -1.33 -8.14
C ILE A 32 -2.92 -0.97 -7.42
N LYS A 33 -1.92 -0.55 -8.21
CA LYS A 33 -0.61 -0.12 -7.70
C LYS A 33 -0.69 1.02 -6.69
N LYS A 34 -1.56 2.01 -6.94
CA LYS A 34 -1.76 3.16 -6.05
C LYS A 34 -2.29 2.70 -4.68
N TYR A 35 -3.35 1.91 -4.64
CA TYR A 35 -3.95 1.47 -3.38
C TYR A 35 -3.04 0.51 -2.62
N SER A 36 -2.37 -0.41 -3.31
CA SER A 36 -1.37 -1.29 -2.69
C SER A 36 -0.23 -0.51 -2.07
N THR A 37 0.31 0.47 -2.79
CA THR A 37 1.37 1.35 -2.28
C THR A 37 0.90 2.09 -1.03
N LEU A 38 -0.31 2.65 -1.05
CA LEU A 38 -0.89 3.36 0.09
C LEU A 38 -1.00 2.46 1.33
N VAL A 39 -1.52 1.24 1.18
CA VAL A 39 -1.63 0.28 2.29
C VAL A 39 -0.24 -0.06 2.85
N LYS A 40 0.72 -0.36 1.98
CA LYS A 40 2.11 -0.65 2.39
C LYS A 40 2.76 0.53 3.11
N THR A 41 2.51 1.76 2.66
CA THR A 41 3.01 2.96 3.33
C THR A 41 2.46 3.07 4.75
N ILE A 42 1.15 2.89 4.96
CA ILE A 42 0.54 2.96 6.31
C ILE A 42 1.17 1.91 7.23
N VAL A 43 1.38 0.69 6.75
CA VAL A 43 2.05 -0.38 7.49
C VAL A 43 3.46 0.03 7.92
N ILE A 44 4.24 0.64 7.02
CA ILE A 44 5.60 1.11 7.30
C ILE A 44 5.59 2.28 8.30
N LEU A 45 4.53 3.09 8.32
CA LEU A 45 4.38 4.19 9.28
C LEU A 45 3.95 3.74 10.67
N ALA A 46 3.32 2.57 10.83
CA ALA A 46 2.81 2.09 12.11
C ALA A 46 3.88 2.03 13.24
N PRO A 47 5.12 1.56 13.02
CA PRO A 47 6.18 1.61 14.02
C PRO A 47 6.61 3.03 14.38
N LEU A 48 6.60 3.94 13.42
CA LEU A 48 6.96 5.36 13.65
C LEU A 48 5.92 6.04 14.55
N ILE A 49 4.64 5.69 14.40
CA ILE A 49 3.58 6.14 15.29
C ILE A 49 3.77 5.55 16.71
N GLY A 50 4.13 4.27 16.81
CA GLY A 50 4.44 3.63 18.10
C GLY A 50 5.62 4.30 18.82
N LEU A 51 6.66 4.67 18.06
CA LEU A 51 7.80 5.44 18.55
C LEU A 51 7.40 6.85 18.99
N LEU A 52 6.53 7.54 18.26
CA LEU A 52 6.00 8.84 18.69
C LEU A 52 5.29 8.74 20.05
N GLY A 53 4.53 7.65 20.27
CA GLY A 53 3.89 7.36 21.55
C GLY A 53 4.87 7.23 22.71
N THR A 54 6.08 6.70 22.46
CA THR A 54 7.10 6.59 23.52
C THR A 54 7.66 7.95 23.90
N VAL A 55 7.89 8.80 22.91
CA VAL A 55 8.35 10.17 23.12
C VAL A 55 7.32 10.93 23.95
N MET A 56 6.03 10.81 23.62
CA MET A 56 4.96 11.42 24.41
C MET A 56 4.91 10.88 25.86
N GLY A 57 4.96 9.56 26.05
CA GLY A 57 4.95 8.95 27.39
C GLY A 57 6.16 9.33 28.25
N MET A 58 7.33 9.48 27.63
CA MET A 58 8.53 9.96 28.32
C MET A 58 8.41 11.44 28.71
N ILE A 59 7.81 12.29 27.86
CA ILE A 59 7.54 13.69 28.18
C ILE A 59 6.59 13.79 29.39
N GLU A 60 5.48 13.03 29.40
CA GLU A 60 4.54 12.97 30.54
C GLU A 60 5.26 12.55 31.83
N THR A 61 6.15 11.56 31.72
CA THR A 61 6.93 11.06 32.86
C THR A 61 7.88 12.13 33.42
N PHE A 62 8.56 12.87 32.56
CA PHE A 62 9.44 13.97 32.97
C PHE A 62 8.68 15.15 33.58
N ASP A 63 7.50 15.50 33.06
CA ASP A 63 6.68 16.59 33.60
C ASP A 63 6.07 16.25 34.98
N ALA A 64 5.70 14.97 35.19
CA ALA A 64 5.29 14.48 36.49
C ALA A 64 6.43 14.53 37.53
N LEU A 65 7.69 14.38 37.08
CA LEU A 65 8.86 14.50 37.96
C LEU A 65 9.14 15.94 38.37
N THR A 66 9.04 16.90 37.45
CA THR A 66 9.33 18.32 37.72
C THR A 66 8.24 19.00 38.56
N SER A 67 6.99 18.56 38.43
CA SER A 67 5.85 19.11 39.20
C SER A 67 5.79 18.67 40.67
N GLY A 68 6.73 17.83 41.14
CA GLY A 68 6.83 17.41 42.54
C GLY A 68 5.65 16.55 43.03
N SER A 69 4.80 16.07 42.12
CA SER A 69 3.50 15.44 42.42
C SER A 69 3.57 13.98 42.85
N MET A 70 4.76 13.44 43.17
CA MET A 70 4.92 12.01 43.45
C MET A 70 5.73 11.72 44.72
N PHE A 71 5.00 11.50 45.81
CA PHE A 71 5.49 11.00 47.11
C PHE A 71 6.00 9.54 47.05
N SER A 72 5.99 8.90 45.86
CA SER A 72 6.53 7.56 45.60
C SER A 72 7.33 7.53 44.28
N GLN A 73 8.46 8.22 44.23
CA GLN A 73 9.22 8.52 43.01
C GLN A 73 9.59 7.30 42.13
N GLY A 74 9.63 6.06 42.65
CA GLY A 74 9.97 4.88 41.86
C GLY A 74 8.82 4.26 41.05
N ALA A 75 7.59 4.30 41.58
CA ALA A 75 6.45 3.59 40.97
C ALA A 75 5.80 4.37 39.81
N SER A 76 5.84 5.70 39.87
CA SER A 76 5.30 6.57 38.80
C SER A 76 6.19 6.59 37.56
N ILE A 77 7.51 6.66 37.75
CA ILE A 77 8.48 6.62 36.65
C ILE A 77 8.39 5.29 35.91
N SER A 78 8.41 4.18 36.65
CA SER A 78 8.35 2.85 36.03
C SER A 78 7.04 2.62 35.26
N GLY A 79 5.92 3.17 35.75
CA GLY A 79 4.64 3.15 35.05
C GLY A 79 4.66 3.94 33.74
N GLY A 80 5.24 5.15 33.73
CA GLY A 80 5.36 5.99 32.54
C GLY A 80 6.26 5.38 31.46
N ILE A 81 7.40 4.79 31.86
CA ILE A 81 8.30 4.06 30.96
C ILE A 81 7.61 2.80 30.41
N SER A 82 6.90 2.04 31.26
CA SER A 82 6.18 0.85 30.83
C SER A 82 5.09 1.19 29.80
N LYS A 83 4.33 2.26 30.03
CA LYS A 83 3.32 2.78 29.08
C LYS A 83 3.97 3.17 27.75
N ALA A 84 5.12 3.85 27.79
CA ALA A 84 5.88 4.21 26.59
C ALA A 84 6.35 2.95 25.82
N LEU A 85 6.89 1.94 26.49
CA LEU A 85 7.32 0.70 25.82
C LEU A 85 6.13 -0.05 25.20
N PHE A 86 4.99 -0.06 25.87
CA PHE A 86 3.78 -0.71 25.35
C PHE A 86 3.30 -0.09 24.03
N THR A 87 3.41 1.23 23.83
CA THR A 87 3.02 1.85 22.55
C THR A 87 3.95 1.48 21.41
N THR A 88 5.25 1.27 21.66
CA THR A 88 6.18 0.74 20.65
C THR A 88 5.81 -0.67 20.24
N GLU A 89 5.56 -1.53 21.23
CA GLU A 89 5.19 -2.92 20.99
C GLU A 89 3.94 -3.01 20.12
N LEU A 90 2.89 -2.23 20.43
CA LEU A 90 1.67 -2.19 19.62
C LEU A 90 1.93 -1.76 18.17
N GLY A 91 2.80 -0.77 17.94
CA GLY A 91 3.20 -0.35 16.60
C GLY A 91 3.86 -1.49 15.80
N LEU A 92 4.70 -2.29 16.46
CA LEU A 92 5.35 -3.45 15.85
C LEU A 92 4.37 -4.62 15.63
N VAL A 93 3.46 -4.87 16.57
CA VAL A 93 2.42 -5.92 16.46
C VAL A 93 1.53 -5.69 15.24
N VAL A 94 1.27 -4.44 14.86
CA VAL A 94 0.52 -4.12 13.64
C VAL A 94 1.41 -4.16 12.39
N ALA A 95 2.64 -3.63 12.48
CA ALA A 95 3.52 -3.51 11.33
C ALA A 95 4.03 -4.85 10.81
N VAL A 96 4.41 -5.79 11.69
CA VAL A 96 5.00 -7.08 11.27
C VAL A 96 4.02 -7.90 10.43
N PRO A 97 2.78 -8.17 10.86
CA PRO A 97 1.78 -8.82 10.01
C PRO A 97 1.45 -8.00 8.75
N GLY A 98 1.37 -6.67 8.90
CA GLY A 98 1.11 -5.77 7.77
C GLY A 98 2.16 -5.89 6.65
N LEU A 99 3.44 -6.03 7.00
CA LEU A 99 4.52 -6.19 6.02
C LEU A 99 4.41 -7.51 5.26
N ILE A 100 4.03 -8.59 5.96
CA ILE A 100 3.77 -9.90 5.35
C ILE A 100 2.60 -9.79 4.37
N LEU A 101 1.50 -9.14 4.77
CA LEU A 101 0.35 -8.89 3.90
C LEU A 101 0.73 -8.01 2.69
N GLY A 102 1.60 -7.02 2.89
CA GLY A 102 2.14 -6.19 1.82
C GLY A 102 2.88 -7.03 0.76
N LYS A 103 3.66 -8.03 1.18
CA LYS A 103 4.32 -8.97 0.25
C LYS A 103 3.34 -9.86 -0.50
N ILE A 104 2.24 -10.25 0.12
CA ILE A 104 1.17 -10.99 -0.57
C ILE A 104 0.49 -10.07 -1.60
N LEU A 105 0.31 -8.80 -1.26
CA LEU A 105 -0.25 -7.82 -2.17
C LEU A 105 0.65 -7.62 -3.39
N ASP A 106 1.96 -7.43 -3.21
CA ASP A 106 2.95 -7.36 -4.29
C ASP A 106 2.79 -8.53 -5.28
N LYS A 107 2.74 -9.76 -4.76
CA LYS A 107 2.56 -10.97 -5.59
C LYS A 107 1.23 -10.98 -6.34
N LYS A 108 0.15 -10.44 -5.75
CA LYS A 108 -1.14 -10.33 -6.43
C LYS A 108 -1.09 -9.29 -7.55
N GLU A 109 -0.42 -8.16 -7.33
CA GLU A 109 -0.25 -7.13 -8.36
C GLU A 109 0.50 -7.67 -9.58
N ASP A 110 1.62 -8.36 -9.34
CA ASP A 110 2.42 -8.98 -10.41
C ASP A 110 1.61 -10.03 -11.17
N ARG A 111 0.82 -10.84 -10.44
CA ARG A 111 -0.06 -11.84 -11.04
C ARG A 111 -1.13 -11.20 -11.92
N PHE A 112 -1.78 -10.12 -11.46
CA PHE A 112 -2.76 -9.41 -12.28
C PHE A 112 -2.12 -8.79 -13.53
N ALA A 113 -0.93 -8.21 -13.41
CA ALA A 113 -0.20 -7.68 -14.56
C ALA A 113 0.07 -8.74 -15.63
N LEU A 114 0.51 -9.93 -15.21
CA LEU A 114 0.73 -11.07 -16.10
C LEU A 114 -0.57 -11.59 -16.74
N GLU A 115 -1.66 -11.69 -15.97
CA GLU A 115 -2.96 -12.12 -16.50
C GLU A 115 -3.48 -11.12 -17.56
N PHE A 116 -3.30 -9.81 -17.34
CA PHE A 116 -3.64 -8.78 -18.33
C PHE A 116 -2.83 -8.89 -19.62
N GLU A 117 -1.52 -9.10 -19.51
CA GLU A 117 -0.63 -9.31 -20.67
C GLU A 117 -1.03 -10.57 -21.47
N GLN A 118 -1.33 -11.69 -20.79
CA GLN A 118 -1.80 -12.91 -21.45
C GLN A 118 -3.13 -12.73 -22.18
N ILE A 119 -4.07 -12.00 -21.58
CA ILE A 119 -5.35 -11.68 -22.22
C ILE A 119 -5.12 -10.83 -23.47
N ALA A 120 -4.27 -9.80 -23.38
CA ALA A 120 -3.93 -8.92 -24.50
C ALA A 120 -3.28 -9.69 -25.66
N ASP A 121 -2.33 -10.57 -25.36
CA ASP A 121 -1.65 -11.40 -26.37
C ASP A 121 -2.62 -12.40 -27.03
N THR A 122 -3.50 -13.03 -26.25
CA THR A 122 -4.48 -14.00 -26.77
C THR A 122 -5.50 -13.33 -27.68
N LEU A 123 -5.97 -12.14 -27.33
CA LEU A 123 -6.90 -11.37 -28.16
C LEU A 123 -6.24 -10.90 -29.46
N SER A 124 -5.01 -10.41 -29.38
CA SER A 124 -4.24 -10.00 -30.56
C SER A 124 -4.01 -11.17 -31.52
N ALA A 125 -3.64 -12.34 -30.99
CA ALA A 125 -3.44 -13.55 -31.80
C ALA A 125 -4.74 -14.11 -32.42
N LYS A 126 -5.92 -13.73 -31.91
CA LYS A 126 -7.22 -14.09 -32.49
C LYS A 126 -7.62 -13.16 -33.63
N GLU A 127 -7.30 -11.87 -33.51
CA GLU A 127 -7.53 -10.87 -34.57
C GLU A 127 -6.73 -11.22 -35.83
N ASP A 128 -5.44 -11.55 -35.66
CA ASP A 128 -4.55 -11.94 -36.77
C ASP A 128 -5.05 -13.18 -37.54
N ARG A 129 -5.93 -14.00 -36.95
CA ARG A 129 -6.54 -15.18 -37.61
C ARG A 129 -7.87 -14.89 -38.30
N HIS A 130 -8.47 -13.71 -38.11
CA HIS A 130 -9.71 -13.31 -38.78
C HIS A 130 -9.47 -12.43 -40.01
N GLU A 131 -8.27 -11.89 -40.18
CA GLU A 131 -7.86 -11.13 -41.38
C GLU A 131 -7.28 -12.01 -42.52
N ILE A 132 -7.20 -13.34 -42.34
CA ILE A 132 -6.68 -14.31 -43.34
C ILE A 132 -7.83 -15.12 -43.96
#